data_AF-A0A963AQX2-F1
#
_entry.id   AF-A0A963AQX2-F1
#
_cell.length_a   1.000
_cell.length_b   1.000
_cell.length_c   1.000
_cell.angle_alpha   90.00
_cell.angle_beta   90.00
_cell.angle_gamma   90.00
#
_symmetry.space_group_name_H-M   'P 1'
#
loop_
_entity.id
_entity.type
_entity.pdbx_description
1 polymer ?
#
loop_
_entity_poly.entity_id
_entity_poly.type
_entity_poly.pdbx_seq_one_letter_code
_entity_poly.pdbx_strand_id
1 'polypeptide(L)'
;MKRRLVSDKAGDLSLAMDKVYNFGFAIHDDYSNARFHHVSLGYKLAFDSAADGIEINAVKREAAAPVAATTAAPAAATPSAAAAGSSINVDWSKAGNRTVTLLYPGETSMEWVMTGKDHGGARPFMIGGDRCTTCHDKETADMGQKMVTGAKAESKPIPGKRGSIPVSVDSTHDGEYLYLRFSWPAGEHAPAPFVDGGKMDPDNPMKLAVMFATDAVEYADRAGCWGTCHHDNRTMPDTPDAETVAGSPAAQQLDVSHGLTKYIKESRSDIEVQGRRGKKRGGWDKLKSADELKTAADAGLFMDIVRYKSGNQEIEDGHILEQRQMNGGQGAEFAAELNNGTWSLIMKRKLKSDNPGDISLETDKVYNFGFAIHDDFSAARFHHVSLGYKLGFDNDDKGVEINAIAQ
;
A
#
# COMPACT_ATOMS: atom_id res chain seq x y z
N MET A 1 -9.80 -20.81 -2.13
CA MET A 1 -10.39 -22.01 -1.51
C MET A 1 -9.56 -23.24 -1.88
N LYS A 2 -9.17 -24.07 -0.90
CA LYS A 2 -8.50 -25.37 -1.15
C LYS A 2 -9.34 -26.46 -0.49
N ARG A 3 -9.64 -27.53 -1.22
CA ARG A 3 -10.37 -28.70 -0.68
C ARG A 3 -9.78 -29.98 -1.23
N ARG A 4 -9.95 -31.08 -0.49
CA ARG A 4 -9.71 -32.41 -1.04
C ARG A 4 -10.79 -32.73 -2.07
N LEU A 5 -10.39 -33.40 -3.15
CA LEU A 5 -11.30 -33.88 -4.19
C LEU A 5 -12.23 -34.94 -3.62
N VAL A 6 -11.67 -35.93 -2.91
CA VAL A 6 -12.43 -36.92 -2.15
C VAL A 6 -12.63 -36.42 -0.73
N SER A 7 -13.89 -36.37 -0.28
CA SER A 7 -14.24 -36.09 1.12
C SER A 7 -14.74 -37.36 1.79
N ASP A 8 -14.31 -37.56 3.04
CA ASP A 8 -14.74 -38.62 3.95
C ASP A 8 -15.87 -38.16 4.89
N LYS A 9 -16.28 -36.90 4.80
CA LYS A 9 -17.34 -36.32 5.63
C LYS A 9 -18.71 -36.52 5.01
N ALA A 10 -19.66 -36.98 5.83
CA ALA A 10 -21.05 -37.12 5.42
C ALA A 10 -21.65 -35.77 5.00
N GLY A 11 -22.22 -35.71 3.80
CA GLY A 11 -22.82 -34.50 3.23
C GLY A 11 -21.93 -33.72 2.26
N ASP A 12 -20.62 -34.00 2.23
CA ASP A 12 -19.71 -33.38 1.26
C ASP A 12 -19.77 -34.10 -0.10
N LEU A 13 -19.88 -33.33 -1.17
CA LEU A 13 -19.78 -33.86 -2.52
C LEU A 13 -18.33 -34.18 -2.88
N SER A 14 -17.98 -35.44 -3.11
CA SER A 14 -16.68 -35.81 -3.68
C SER A 14 -16.61 -35.47 -5.17
N LEU A 15 -15.52 -34.86 -5.60
CA LEU A 15 -15.27 -34.40 -6.96
C LEU A 15 -14.30 -35.37 -7.66
N ALA A 16 -14.84 -36.30 -8.44
CA ALA A 16 -14.10 -37.14 -9.37
C ALA A 16 -13.66 -36.36 -10.62
N MET A 17 -12.46 -36.69 -11.13
CA MET A 17 -11.81 -36.01 -12.25
C MET A 17 -12.54 -36.20 -13.59
N ASP A 18 -13.23 -37.32 -13.76
CA ASP A 18 -13.88 -37.76 -14.99
C ASP A 18 -15.33 -37.28 -15.13
N LYS A 19 -15.78 -36.37 -14.26
CA LYS A 19 -17.16 -35.90 -14.21
C LYS A 19 -17.27 -34.40 -14.42
N VAL A 20 -18.45 -34.01 -14.90
CA VAL A 20 -18.88 -32.61 -15.05
C VAL A 20 -19.84 -32.26 -13.93
N TYR A 21 -19.63 -31.11 -13.30
CA TYR A 21 -20.40 -30.62 -12.17
C TYR A 21 -21.12 -29.33 -12.53
N ASN A 22 -22.31 -29.13 -11.99
CA ASN A 22 -22.92 -27.80 -11.98
C ASN A 22 -22.22 -26.99 -10.89
N PHE A 23 -21.67 -25.86 -11.29
CA PHE A 23 -20.94 -24.96 -10.41
C PHE A 23 -21.64 -23.61 -10.38
N GLY A 24 -21.82 -23.11 -9.17
CA GLY A 24 -22.26 -21.75 -8.92
C GLY A 24 -21.61 -21.25 -7.64
N PHE A 25 -21.50 -19.95 -7.52
CA PHE A 25 -20.97 -19.30 -6.34
C PHE A 25 -21.85 -18.10 -5.99
N ALA A 26 -21.89 -17.79 -4.70
CA ALA A 26 -22.49 -16.58 -4.19
C ALA A 26 -21.38 -15.76 -3.52
N ILE A 27 -21.35 -14.47 -3.80
CA ILE A 27 -20.52 -13.50 -3.10
C ILE A 27 -21.46 -12.76 -2.17
N HIS A 28 -21.22 -12.89 -0.87
CA HIS A 28 -21.94 -12.12 0.13
C HIS A 28 -21.23 -10.78 0.30
N ASP A 29 -21.98 -9.69 0.28
CA ASP A 29 -21.50 -8.45 0.85
C ASP A 29 -21.58 -8.63 2.37
N ASP A 30 -20.42 -8.90 3.00
CA ASP A 30 -20.24 -9.33 4.40
C ASP A 30 -20.74 -8.33 5.46
N TYR A 31 -21.43 -7.26 5.04
CA TYR A 31 -22.03 -6.26 5.91
C TYR A 31 -23.57 -6.35 5.97
N SER A 32 -24.19 -7.33 5.30
CA SER A 32 -25.65 -7.49 5.25
C SER A 32 -26.19 -8.69 6.03
N ASN A 33 -25.36 -9.41 6.81
CA ASN A 33 -25.71 -10.72 7.39
C ASN A 33 -26.28 -11.69 6.32
N ALA A 34 -25.64 -11.74 5.14
CA ALA A 34 -26.06 -12.54 3.99
C ALA A 34 -27.43 -12.16 3.38
N ARG A 35 -28.03 -11.02 3.78
CA ARG A 35 -29.31 -10.54 3.22
C ARG A 35 -29.18 -10.12 1.76
N PHE A 36 -28.04 -9.60 1.36
CA PHE A 36 -27.73 -9.25 -0.03
C PHE A 36 -26.53 -10.07 -0.50
N HIS A 37 -26.70 -10.72 -1.64
CA HIS A 37 -25.66 -11.54 -2.25
C HIS A 37 -25.74 -11.45 -3.77
N HIS A 38 -24.57 -11.49 -4.40
CA HIS A 38 -24.42 -11.62 -5.84
C HIS A 38 -24.27 -13.10 -6.14
N VAL A 39 -25.21 -13.66 -6.90
CA VAL A 39 -25.16 -15.06 -7.30
C VAL A 39 -24.70 -15.18 -8.74
N SER A 40 -23.81 -16.13 -8.97
CA SER A 40 -23.43 -16.52 -10.31
C SER A 40 -24.58 -17.24 -11.01
N LEU A 41 -24.56 -17.23 -12.35
CA LEU A 41 -25.33 -18.21 -13.13
C LEU A 41 -24.70 -19.61 -12.96
N GLY A 42 -25.41 -20.63 -13.44
CA GLY A 42 -24.91 -22.00 -13.43
C GLY A 42 -23.87 -22.22 -14.53
N TYR A 43 -22.70 -22.73 -14.14
CA TYR A 43 -21.61 -23.12 -15.03
C TYR A 43 -21.39 -24.63 -14.98
N LYS A 44 -20.73 -25.19 -16.00
CA LYS A 44 -20.18 -26.54 -15.99
C LYS A 44 -18.72 -26.50 -15.59
N LEU A 45 -18.43 -27.11 -14.45
CA LEU A 45 -17.08 -27.35 -13.94
C LEU A 45 -16.63 -28.76 -14.32
N ALA A 46 -15.46 -28.88 -14.93
CA ALA A 46 -14.79 -30.16 -15.14
C ALA A 46 -13.30 -30.07 -14.75
N PHE A 47 -12.62 -31.21 -14.74
CA PHE A 47 -11.18 -31.31 -14.46
C PHE A 47 -10.47 -31.89 -15.66
N ASP A 48 -9.45 -31.21 -16.16
CA ASP A 48 -8.63 -31.64 -17.32
C ASP A 48 -9.46 -32.13 -18.53
N SER A 49 -10.66 -31.56 -18.73
CA SER A 49 -11.61 -32.05 -19.74
C SER A 49 -11.46 -31.32 -21.06
N ALA A 50 -11.52 -32.05 -22.18
CA ALA A 50 -11.59 -31.50 -23.54
C ALA A 50 -13.03 -31.54 -24.10
N ALA A 51 -14.03 -31.81 -23.26
CA ALA A 51 -15.43 -31.87 -23.69
C ALA A 51 -15.96 -30.48 -24.05
N ASP A 52 -16.81 -30.43 -25.07
CA ASP A 52 -17.53 -29.21 -25.44
C ASP A 52 -18.56 -28.81 -24.37
N GLY A 53 -18.80 -27.51 -24.22
CA GLY A 53 -19.78 -26.97 -23.27
C GLY A 53 -19.30 -26.93 -21.81
N ILE A 54 -17.99 -26.97 -21.57
CA ILE A 54 -17.37 -26.72 -20.26
C ILE A 54 -16.93 -25.25 -20.17
N GLU A 55 -17.55 -24.47 -19.29
CA GLU A 55 -17.20 -23.06 -19.09
C GLU A 55 -16.06 -22.88 -18.07
N ILE A 56 -15.92 -23.80 -17.11
CA ILE A 56 -14.87 -23.75 -16.10
C ILE A 56 -14.12 -25.08 -16.09
N ASN A 57 -12.84 -25.06 -16.49
CA ASN A 57 -11.99 -26.25 -16.50
C ASN A 57 -10.84 -26.10 -15.51
N ALA A 58 -10.89 -26.87 -14.43
CA ALA A 58 -9.81 -26.92 -13.45
C ALA A 58 -8.69 -27.83 -13.98
N VAL A 59 -7.67 -27.20 -14.54
CA VAL A 59 -6.53 -27.91 -15.13
C VAL A 59 -5.46 -28.22 -14.09
N LYS A 60 -4.87 -29.41 -14.19
CA LYS A 60 -3.72 -29.80 -13.39
C LYS A 60 -2.56 -28.88 -13.73
N ARG A 61 -2.07 -28.15 -12.73
CA ARG A 61 -0.82 -27.39 -12.84
C ARG A 61 0.32 -28.40 -12.96
N GLU A 62 0.90 -28.55 -14.14
CA GLU A 62 2.15 -29.28 -14.29
C GLU A 62 3.25 -28.54 -13.52
N ALA A 63 4.03 -29.27 -12.73
CA ALA A 63 5.29 -28.75 -12.23
C ALA A 63 6.16 -28.52 -13.48
N ALA A 64 6.51 -27.25 -13.76
CA ALA A 64 7.24 -26.91 -14.96
C ALA A 64 8.60 -27.63 -14.98
N ALA A 65 8.69 -28.69 -15.78
CA ALA A 65 9.96 -29.12 -16.35
C ALA A 65 10.30 -28.17 -17.51
N PRO A 66 11.57 -27.82 -17.75
CA PRO A 66 11.95 -26.85 -18.77
C PRO A 66 11.65 -27.42 -20.15
N VAL A 67 10.66 -26.88 -20.86
CA VAL A 67 10.31 -27.32 -22.21
C VAL A 67 11.00 -26.42 -23.23
N ALA A 68 11.78 -27.05 -24.12
CA ALA A 68 12.45 -26.41 -25.24
C ALA A 68 11.43 -25.76 -26.21
N ALA A 69 11.64 -24.49 -26.52
CA ALA A 69 10.78 -23.70 -27.38
C ALA A 69 10.87 -24.13 -28.85
N THR A 70 9.72 -24.40 -29.48
CA THR A 70 9.56 -24.43 -30.94
C THR A 70 9.11 -23.06 -31.42
N THR A 71 9.70 -22.60 -32.52
CA THR A 71 9.63 -21.23 -33.02
C THR A 71 8.34 -20.92 -33.78
N ALA A 72 7.69 -19.81 -33.43
CA ALA A 72 6.69 -19.12 -34.26
C ALA A 72 6.94 -17.60 -34.22
N ALA A 73 6.69 -16.92 -35.35
CA ALA A 73 7.12 -15.56 -35.70
C ALA A 73 6.39 -14.43 -34.91
N PRO A 74 6.97 -13.20 -34.83
CA PRO A 74 6.72 -12.27 -33.74
C PRO A 74 5.53 -11.32 -33.99
N ALA A 75 4.69 -11.15 -32.96
CA ALA A 75 3.96 -9.91 -32.72
C ALA A 75 4.74 -9.11 -31.67
N ALA A 76 4.91 -7.80 -31.89
CA ALA A 76 5.72 -6.94 -31.03
C ALA A 76 5.11 -6.82 -29.62
N ALA A 77 5.67 -7.58 -28.68
CA ALA A 77 5.38 -7.50 -27.26
C ALA A 77 6.53 -6.77 -26.56
N THR A 78 6.18 -5.77 -25.76
CA THR A 78 7.03 -5.15 -24.74
C THR A 78 7.64 -6.23 -23.83
N PRO A 79 8.91 -6.09 -23.42
CA PRO A 79 9.60 -7.12 -22.64
C PRO A 79 8.93 -7.29 -21.28
N SER A 80 8.33 -8.46 -21.05
CA SER A 80 8.00 -8.95 -19.70
C SER A 80 9.29 -9.43 -19.07
N ALA A 81 9.70 -8.83 -17.96
CA ALA A 81 10.78 -9.36 -17.14
C ALA A 81 10.43 -10.79 -16.70
N ALA A 82 11.35 -11.73 -16.90
CA ALA A 82 11.20 -13.10 -16.45
C ALA A 82 11.18 -13.14 -14.92
N ALA A 83 10.17 -13.81 -14.36
CA ALA A 83 10.01 -13.99 -12.92
C ALA A 83 11.16 -14.83 -12.34
N ALA A 84 11.93 -14.25 -11.43
CA ALA A 84 12.70 -15.05 -10.48
C ALA A 84 11.70 -15.71 -9.52
N GLY A 85 11.67 -17.04 -9.47
CA GLY A 85 10.89 -17.75 -8.47
C GLY A 85 11.30 -17.29 -7.06
N SER A 86 10.33 -16.88 -6.25
CA SER A 86 10.56 -16.45 -4.87
C SER A 86 11.30 -17.53 -4.07
N SER A 87 12.48 -17.20 -3.53
CA SER A 87 13.18 -18.03 -2.53
C SER A 87 12.50 -17.97 -1.15
N ILE A 88 11.52 -17.09 -0.97
CA ILE A 88 10.75 -16.93 0.27
C ILE A 88 9.68 -18.03 0.33
N ASN A 89 9.90 -19.01 1.23
CA ASN A 89 9.01 -20.15 1.45
C ASN A 89 8.19 -19.94 2.73
N VAL A 90 6.91 -19.60 2.58
CA VAL A 90 5.97 -19.28 3.68
C VAL A 90 4.68 -20.05 3.48
N ASP A 91 4.15 -20.66 4.54
CA ASP A 91 2.81 -21.27 4.54
C ASP A 91 1.74 -20.20 4.78
N TRP A 92 1.30 -19.57 3.70
CA TRP A 92 0.26 -18.55 3.73
C TRP A 92 -1.11 -19.05 4.21
N SER A 93 -1.32 -20.37 4.35
CA SER A 93 -2.60 -20.89 4.86
C SER A 93 -2.79 -20.71 6.36
N LYS A 94 -1.71 -20.36 7.08
CA LYS A 94 -1.70 -20.07 8.53
C LYS A 94 -1.50 -18.59 8.85
N ALA A 95 -1.23 -17.77 7.85
CA ALA A 95 -0.99 -16.35 8.03
C ALA A 95 -2.27 -15.63 8.49
N GLY A 96 -2.10 -14.51 9.22
CA GLY A 96 -3.18 -13.56 9.40
C GLY A 96 -3.56 -12.99 8.04
N ASN A 97 -4.85 -12.70 7.82
CA ASN A 97 -5.34 -12.18 6.56
C ASN A 97 -6.30 -11.01 6.80
N ARG A 98 -6.10 -9.92 6.07
CA ARG A 98 -7.04 -8.80 6.02
C ARG A 98 -7.08 -8.23 4.60
N THR A 99 -8.28 -7.89 4.13
CA THR A 99 -8.41 -7.03 2.96
C THR A 99 -8.36 -5.57 3.40
N VAL A 100 -7.40 -4.81 2.88
CA VAL A 100 -7.23 -3.38 3.10
C VAL A 100 -7.58 -2.65 1.81
N THR A 101 -8.51 -1.70 1.90
CA THR A 101 -8.83 -0.83 0.77
C THR A 101 -7.88 0.36 0.79
N LEU A 102 -7.20 0.62 -0.32
CA LEU A 102 -6.43 1.84 -0.51
C LEU A 102 -7.30 2.82 -1.28
N LEU A 103 -7.21 4.11 -0.94
CA LEU A 103 -7.88 5.17 -1.68
C LEU A 103 -6.86 6.06 -2.40
N TYR A 104 -7.30 6.65 -3.49
CA TYR A 104 -6.65 7.81 -4.09
C TYR A 104 -6.95 9.05 -3.23
N PRO A 105 -5.96 9.67 -2.57
CA PRO A 105 -6.22 10.73 -1.59
C PRO A 105 -6.32 12.13 -2.21
N GLY A 106 -5.97 12.28 -3.49
CA GLY A 106 -5.86 13.59 -4.13
C GLY A 106 -4.87 14.50 -3.40
N GLU A 107 -5.33 15.67 -2.97
CA GLU A 107 -4.56 16.73 -2.32
C GLU A 107 -4.87 16.86 -0.81
N THR A 108 -5.44 15.83 -0.18
CA THR A 108 -5.77 15.83 1.25
C THR A 108 -4.52 15.60 2.12
N SER A 109 -3.84 16.70 2.48
CA SER A 109 -2.71 16.68 3.42
C SER A 109 -3.15 16.64 4.89
N MET A 110 -2.21 16.53 5.82
CA MET A 110 -2.47 16.68 7.26
C MET A 110 -3.12 18.02 7.60
N GLU A 111 -2.73 19.11 6.95
CA GLU A 111 -3.35 20.42 7.16
C GLU A 111 -4.82 20.44 6.74
N TRP A 112 -5.16 19.70 5.68
CA TRP A 112 -6.54 19.50 5.24
C TRP A 112 -7.33 18.69 6.28
N VAL A 113 -6.77 17.57 6.75
CA VAL A 113 -7.41 16.68 7.75
C VAL A 113 -7.69 17.43 9.07
N MET A 114 -6.77 18.31 9.47
CA MET A 114 -6.85 19.10 10.70
C MET A 114 -7.65 20.40 10.57
N THR A 115 -8.15 20.72 9.37
CA THR A 115 -8.96 21.94 9.16
C THR A 115 -10.45 21.60 9.09
N GLY A 116 -11.21 22.00 10.12
CA GLY A 116 -12.64 21.68 10.22
C GLY A 116 -13.52 22.17 9.06
N LYS A 117 -13.12 23.26 8.37
CA LYS A 117 -13.80 23.74 7.16
C LYS A 117 -13.66 22.76 5.99
N ASP A 118 -12.54 22.06 5.94
CA ASP A 118 -12.17 21.19 4.83
C ASP A 118 -12.63 19.75 5.10
N HIS A 119 -12.44 19.32 6.35
CA HIS A 119 -12.69 17.98 6.86
C HIS A 119 -13.50 17.99 8.18
N GLY A 120 -14.69 17.39 8.17
CA GLY A 120 -15.57 17.33 9.35
C GLY A 120 -14.99 16.56 10.53
N GLY A 121 -14.05 15.63 10.30
CA GLY A 121 -13.39 14.84 11.33
C GLY A 121 -12.22 15.54 12.03
N ALA A 122 -11.92 16.80 11.73
CA ALA A 122 -10.75 17.51 12.27
C ALA A 122 -10.71 17.55 13.82
N ARG A 123 -11.84 17.87 14.46
CA ARG A 123 -11.92 17.94 15.93
C ARG A 123 -11.85 16.54 16.58
N PRO A 124 -12.62 15.53 16.13
CA PRO A 124 -12.45 14.15 16.58
C PRO A 124 -11.01 13.63 16.48
N PHE A 125 -10.33 13.94 15.38
CA PHE A 125 -8.93 13.56 15.17
C PHE A 125 -7.96 14.24 16.16
N MET A 126 -7.98 15.59 16.22
CA MET A 126 -6.99 16.34 17.00
C MET A 126 -7.22 16.26 18.51
N ILE A 127 -8.49 16.28 18.94
CA ILE A 127 -8.86 16.37 20.36
C ILE A 127 -9.40 15.03 20.88
N GLY A 128 -10.17 14.31 20.04
CA GLY A 128 -10.84 13.07 20.45
C GLY A 128 -9.94 11.84 20.45
N GLY A 129 -8.85 11.83 19.70
CA GLY A 129 -8.03 10.62 19.55
C GLY A 129 -8.52 9.67 18.47
N ASP A 130 -9.55 10.05 17.70
CA ASP A 130 -10.14 9.15 16.71
C ASP A 130 -9.16 8.85 15.57
N ARG A 131 -9.07 7.57 15.22
CA ARG A 131 -8.28 7.07 14.09
C ARG A 131 -9.04 7.29 12.80
N CYS A 132 -8.32 7.42 11.69
CA CYS A 132 -8.96 7.50 10.38
C CYS A 132 -9.87 6.29 10.12
N THR A 133 -9.45 5.08 10.53
CA THR A 133 -10.23 3.85 10.40
C THR A 133 -11.53 3.87 11.21
N THR A 134 -11.59 4.59 12.33
CA THR A 134 -12.81 4.71 13.15
C THR A 134 -13.97 5.26 12.36
N CYS A 135 -13.72 6.26 11.50
CA CYS A 135 -14.75 6.91 10.69
C CYS A 135 -14.83 6.33 9.27
N HIS A 136 -13.68 6.01 8.68
CA HIS A 136 -13.58 5.87 7.23
C HIS A 136 -13.39 4.44 6.72
N ASP A 137 -13.10 3.44 7.56
CA ASP A 137 -12.73 2.09 7.10
C ASP A 137 -13.76 1.52 6.10
N LYS A 138 -15.05 1.78 6.35
CA LYS A 138 -16.18 1.30 5.53
C LYS A 138 -16.49 2.14 4.28
N GLU A 139 -16.02 3.38 4.21
CA GLU A 139 -16.30 4.30 3.09
C GLU A 139 -15.04 4.65 2.27
N THR A 140 -13.92 3.97 2.55
CA THR A 140 -12.61 4.19 1.92
C THR A 140 -12.68 4.24 0.39
N ALA A 141 -13.38 3.31 -0.23
CA ALA A 141 -13.53 3.28 -1.69
C ALA A 141 -14.33 4.48 -2.23
N ASP A 142 -15.42 4.85 -1.56
CA ASP A 142 -16.28 5.98 -1.95
C ASP A 142 -15.54 7.32 -1.79
N MET A 143 -14.70 7.46 -0.78
CA MET A 143 -13.80 8.60 -0.63
C MET A 143 -12.86 8.68 -1.84
N GLY A 144 -12.16 7.59 -2.16
CA GLY A 144 -11.27 7.53 -3.32
C GLY A 144 -11.97 7.92 -4.62
N GLN A 145 -13.24 7.52 -4.80
CA GLN A 145 -14.04 7.88 -5.97
C GLN A 145 -14.35 9.39 -6.05
N LYS A 146 -14.67 10.03 -4.92
CA LYS A 146 -14.90 11.49 -4.88
C LYS A 146 -13.62 12.26 -5.22
N MET A 147 -12.47 11.75 -4.78
CA MET A 147 -11.17 12.39 -4.99
C MET A 147 -10.72 12.24 -6.44
N VAL A 148 -10.78 11.02 -6.99
CA VAL A 148 -10.27 10.77 -8.35
C VAL A 148 -11.09 11.47 -9.44
N THR A 149 -12.38 11.74 -9.17
CA THR A 149 -13.26 12.48 -10.09
C THR A 149 -13.12 14.00 -9.99
N GLY A 150 -12.34 14.52 -9.04
CA GLY A 150 -12.26 15.97 -8.77
C GLY A 150 -13.47 16.52 -8.01
N ALA A 151 -14.43 15.68 -7.60
CA ALA A 151 -15.57 16.12 -6.79
C ALA A 151 -15.13 16.63 -5.41
N LYS A 152 -13.97 16.20 -4.93
CA LYS A 152 -13.39 16.64 -3.66
C LYS A 152 -11.86 16.62 -3.72
N ALA A 153 -11.23 17.72 -3.28
CA ALA A 153 -9.80 17.80 -2.96
C ALA A 153 -8.85 17.22 -4.04
N GLU A 154 -9.16 17.43 -5.32
CA GLU A 154 -8.26 17.13 -6.44
C GLU A 154 -8.43 18.18 -7.52
N SER A 155 -7.39 18.96 -7.76
CA SER A 155 -7.39 20.03 -8.76
C SER A 155 -7.04 19.57 -10.18
N LYS A 156 -6.43 18.39 -10.33
CA LYS A 156 -5.93 17.82 -11.59
C LYS A 156 -6.32 16.35 -11.74
N PRO A 157 -7.62 16.02 -11.86
CA PRO A 157 -8.06 14.64 -12.00
C PRO A 157 -7.50 14.00 -13.27
N ILE A 158 -7.19 12.70 -13.19
CA ILE A 158 -6.72 11.89 -14.31
C ILE A 158 -7.90 11.06 -14.83
N PRO A 159 -8.41 11.33 -16.04
CA PRO A 159 -9.52 10.57 -16.60
C PRO A 159 -9.22 9.07 -16.64
N GLY A 160 -10.14 8.26 -16.13
CA GLY A 160 -10.01 6.80 -16.11
C GLY A 160 -9.17 6.23 -14.96
N LYS A 161 -8.47 7.05 -14.16
CA LYS A 161 -7.76 6.55 -12.98
C LYS A 161 -8.77 5.98 -11.98
N ARG A 162 -8.47 4.81 -11.41
CA ARG A 162 -9.31 4.18 -10.39
C ARG A 162 -9.22 4.94 -9.06
N GLY A 163 -10.33 5.06 -8.35
CA GLY A 163 -10.38 5.73 -7.04
C GLY A 163 -9.84 4.90 -5.88
N SER A 164 -9.83 3.56 -6.01
CA SER A 164 -9.40 2.67 -4.93
C SER A 164 -8.80 1.36 -5.45
N ILE A 165 -8.10 0.67 -4.56
CA ILE A 165 -7.51 -0.66 -4.79
C ILE A 165 -7.85 -1.54 -3.59
N PRO A 166 -8.59 -2.65 -3.78
CA PRO A 166 -8.68 -3.69 -2.75
C PRO A 166 -7.39 -4.49 -2.74
N VAL A 167 -6.70 -4.55 -1.59
CA VAL A 167 -5.45 -5.29 -1.42
C VAL A 167 -5.64 -6.33 -0.33
N SER A 168 -5.47 -7.61 -0.67
CA SER A 168 -5.33 -8.66 0.33
C SER A 168 -3.94 -8.58 0.94
N VAL A 169 -3.88 -8.51 2.28
CA VAL A 169 -2.65 -8.48 3.06
C VAL A 169 -2.62 -9.74 3.92
N ASP A 170 -1.67 -10.63 3.65
CA ASP A 170 -1.34 -11.74 4.53
C ASP A 170 -0.11 -11.39 5.36
N SER A 171 -0.12 -11.72 6.65
CA SER A 171 0.93 -11.35 7.60
C SER A 171 1.34 -12.52 8.49
N THR A 172 2.64 -12.73 8.64
CA THR A 172 3.20 -13.83 9.45
C THR A 172 4.66 -13.58 9.83
N HIS A 173 5.18 -14.32 10.80
CA HIS A 173 6.58 -14.26 11.23
C HIS A 173 7.10 -15.63 11.66
N ASP A 174 8.42 -15.79 11.69
CA ASP A 174 9.13 -16.97 12.21
C ASP A 174 9.93 -16.65 13.50
N GLY A 175 9.76 -15.44 14.04
CA GLY A 175 10.49 -14.93 15.20
C GLY A 175 11.83 -14.24 14.84
N GLU A 176 12.30 -14.34 13.61
CA GLU A 176 13.45 -13.58 13.09
C GLU A 176 13.04 -12.55 12.03
N TYR A 177 12.06 -12.91 11.18
CA TYR A 177 11.57 -12.11 10.06
C TYR A 177 10.06 -11.88 10.13
N LEU A 178 9.64 -10.69 9.73
CA LEU A 178 8.28 -10.38 9.31
C LEU A 178 8.13 -10.70 7.82
N TYR A 179 7.03 -11.37 7.49
CA TYR A 179 6.61 -11.64 6.13
C TYR A 179 5.24 -11.01 5.86
N LEU A 180 5.16 -10.20 4.81
CA LEU A 180 3.91 -9.62 4.33
C LEU A 180 3.69 -10.01 2.87
N ARG A 181 2.50 -10.51 2.53
CA ARG A 181 2.08 -10.70 1.13
C ARG A 181 0.95 -9.75 0.79
N PHE A 182 1.17 -8.96 -0.25
CA PHE A 182 0.20 -8.02 -0.80
C PHE A 182 -0.28 -8.53 -2.14
N SER A 183 -1.60 -8.61 -2.35
CA SER A 183 -2.15 -9.02 -3.63
C SER A 183 -3.33 -8.15 -4.07
N TRP A 184 -3.32 -7.73 -5.34
CA TRP A 184 -4.36 -6.86 -5.91
C TRP A 184 -4.42 -6.96 -7.45
N PRO A 185 -5.57 -6.64 -8.06
CA PRO A 185 -5.69 -6.60 -9.51
C PRO A 185 -4.88 -5.45 -10.12
N ALA A 186 -4.14 -5.74 -11.19
CA ALA A 186 -3.53 -4.73 -12.03
C ALA A 186 -4.60 -3.81 -12.63
N GLY A 187 -4.30 -2.51 -12.71
CA GLY A 187 -5.16 -1.53 -13.35
C GLY A 187 -4.86 -1.42 -14.84
N GLU A 188 -5.82 -0.88 -15.60
CA GLU A 188 -5.58 -0.40 -16.95
C GLU A 188 -4.87 0.95 -16.94
N HIS A 189 -4.13 1.25 -18.00
CA HIS A 189 -3.42 2.53 -18.09
C HIS A 189 -4.36 3.69 -18.35
N ALA A 190 -4.34 4.68 -17.46
CA ALA A 190 -5.04 5.95 -17.53
C ALA A 190 -4.01 7.09 -17.75
N PRO A 191 -3.83 7.57 -19.00
CA PRO A 191 -2.81 8.58 -19.30
C PRO A 191 -3.01 9.88 -18.52
N ALA A 192 -1.98 10.33 -17.80
CA ALA A 192 -1.99 11.62 -17.12
C ALA A 192 -1.94 12.76 -18.15
N PRO A 193 -2.96 13.63 -18.25
CA PRO A 193 -3.06 14.62 -19.33
C PRO A 193 -2.01 15.74 -19.25
N PHE A 194 -1.33 15.86 -18.12
CA PHE A 194 -0.30 16.87 -17.84
C PHE A 194 1.13 16.30 -17.89
N VAL A 195 1.32 15.07 -18.38
CA VAL A 195 2.63 14.44 -18.54
C VAL A 195 2.79 13.99 -20.00
N ASP A 196 3.92 14.35 -20.60
CA ASP A 196 4.25 13.87 -21.94
C ASP A 196 4.37 12.33 -21.95
N GLY A 197 3.76 11.68 -22.94
CA GLY A 197 3.62 10.22 -22.98
C GLY A 197 2.67 9.61 -21.92
N GLY A 198 2.01 10.42 -21.09
CA GLY A 198 0.95 9.98 -20.17
C GLY A 198 1.39 9.18 -18.94
N LYS A 199 2.68 8.84 -18.81
CA LYS A 199 3.24 8.05 -17.70
C LYS A 199 4.16 8.91 -16.83
N MET A 200 3.87 9.00 -15.53
CA MET A 200 4.67 9.83 -14.61
C MET A 200 6.01 9.20 -14.24
N ASP A 201 6.06 7.87 -14.22
CA ASP A 201 7.22 7.04 -13.94
C ASP A 201 7.23 5.87 -14.93
N PRO A 202 7.67 6.11 -16.18
CA PRO A 202 7.56 5.13 -17.27
C PRO A 202 8.25 3.79 -16.99
N ASP A 203 9.27 3.80 -16.14
CA ASP A 203 10.08 2.62 -15.82
C ASP A 203 9.37 1.71 -14.81
N ASN A 204 8.43 2.24 -14.02
CA ASN A 204 7.83 1.51 -12.91
C ASN A 204 6.30 1.40 -13.07
N PRO A 205 5.80 0.30 -13.67
CA PRO A 205 4.36 0.02 -13.71
C PRO A 205 3.68 0.10 -12.35
N MET A 206 4.40 -0.31 -11.30
CA MET A 206 3.99 -0.12 -9.92
C MET A 206 5.16 0.12 -8.97
N LYS A 207 4.87 0.72 -7.82
CA LYS A 207 5.74 0.71 -6.63
C LYS A 207 4.88 0.41 -5.41
N LEU A 208 5.42 -0.37 -4.46
CA LEU A 208 4.81 -0.62 -3.16
C LEU A 208 5.70 -0.02 -2.08
N ALA A 209 5.18 0.88 -1.27
CA ALA A 209 5.87 1.43 -0.11
C ALA A 209 5.13 1.03 1.17
N VAL A 210 5.85 0.53 2.15
CA VAL A 210 5.35 0.09 3.46
C VAL A 210 6.00 0.97 4.53
N MET A 211 5.21 1.46 5.48
CA MET A 211 5.69 2.32 6.56
C MET A 211 5.38 1.72 7.92
N PHE A 212 6.34 1.84 8.83
CA PHE A 212 6.22 1.47 10.22
C PHE A 212 6.47 2.70 11.11
N ALA A 213 5.72 2.83 12.20
CA ALA A 213 5.97 3.85 13.21
C ALA A 213 5.61 3.32 14.60
N THR A 214 6.17 3.94 15.64
CA THR A 214 5.71 3.77 17.01
C THR A 214 4.71 4.87 17.36
N ASP A 215 4.09 4.79 18.55
CA ASP A 215 3.21 5.86 19.05
C ASP A 215 4.01 7.09 19.56
N ALA A 216 5.35 7.06 19.50
CA ALA A 216 6.19 8.20 19.88
C ALA A 216 6.10 9.36 18.89
N VAL A 217 5.81 9.07 17.61
CA VAL A 217 5.64 10.08 16.56
C VAL A 217 4.22 10.65 16.63
N GLU A 218 4.10 11.97 16.64
CA GLU A 218 2.85 12.72 16.76
C GLU A 218 1.85 12.26 15.67
N TYR A 219 0.67 11.85 16.13
CA TYR A 219 -0.43 11.30 15.34
C TYR A 219 -0.15 10.01 14.58
N ALA A 220 1.02 9.37 14.71
CA ALA A 220 1.28 8.08 14.07
C ALA A 220 0.23 7.02 14.45
N ASP A 221 -0.23 7.07 15.71
CA ASP A 221 -1.27 6.22 16.31
C ASP A 221 -2.61 6.24 15.56
N ARG A 222 -2.90 7.35 14.85
CA ARG A 222 -4.22 7.62 14.28
C ARG A 222 -4.24 8.02 12.81
N ALA A 223 -3.16 8.63 12.31
CA ALA A 223 -3.01 9.05 10.92
C ALA A 223 -2.24 8.04 10.07
N GLY A 224 -1.41 7.18 10.67
CA GLY A 224 -0.49 6.31 9.93
C GLY A 224 0.37 7.11 8.93
N CYS A 225 0.48 6.63 7.69
CA CYS A 225 1.26 7.27 6.61
C CYS A 225 0.89 8.73 6.32
N TRP A 226 -0.33 9.16 6.68
CA TRP A 226 -0.79 10.53 6.45
C TRP A 226 0.00 11.56 7.22
N GLY A 227 0.50 11.22 8.41
CA GLY A 227 1.27 12.13 9.28
C GLY A 227 2.50 12.77 8.60
N THR A 228 2.90 12.23 7.45
CA THR A 228 4.04 12.69 6.66
C THR A 228 3.67 13.49 5.40
N CYS A 229 2.37 13.60 5.09
CA CYS A 229 1.85 14.23 3.89
C CYS A 229 1.42 15.67 4.18
N HIS A 230 2.18 16.63 3.65
CA HIS A 230 1.98 18.05 3.88
C HIS A 230 1.62 18.79 2.59
N HIS A 231 0.90 19.90 2.71
CA HIS A 231 0.40 20.68 1.58
C HIS A 231 1.50 21.36 0.74
N ASP A 232 2.70 21.48 1.31
CA ASP A 232 3.91 22.05 0.71
C ASP A 232 4.89 20.99 0.18
N ASN A 233 4.60 19.69 0.36
CA ASN A 233 5.34 18.62 -0.31
C ASN A 233 5.28 18.81 -1.82
N ARG A 234 6.29 18.34 -2.55
CA ARG A 234 6.32 18.44 -4.02
C ARG A 234 5.01 17.97 -4.66
N THR A 235 4.55 18.69 -5.67
CA THR A 235 3.32 18.45 -6.44
C THR A 235 2.02 18.70 -5.68
N MET A 236 2.07 19.15 -4.41
CA MET A 236 0.90 19.56 -3.64
C MET A 236 0.57 21.06 -3.86
N PRO A 237 -0.63 21.54 -3.49
CA PRO A 237 -1.08 22.87 -3.88
C PRO A 237 -0.24 24.05 -3.40
N ASP A 238 0.41 23.93 -2.23
CA ASP A 238 1.23 24.98 -1.63
C ASP A 238 2.73 24.69 -1.71
N THR A 239 3.16 23.79 -2.62
CA THR A 239 4.59 23.60 -2.89
C THR A 239 5.23 24.96 -3.26
N PRO A 240 6.29 25.40 -2.55
CA PRO A 240 7.06 26.57 -2.94
C PRO A 240 7.77 26.36 -4.29
N ASP A 241 8.03 27.44 -5.01
CA ASP A 241 8.83 27.37 -6.23
C ASP A 241 10.30 26.99 -5.92
N ALA A 242 10.99 26.46 -6.92
CA ALA A 242 12.34 25.94 -6.76
C ALA A 242 13.38 27.02 -6.37
N GLU A 243 13.20 28.27 -6.83
CA GLU A 243 14.10 29.37 -6.51
C GLU A 243 13.98 29.76 -5.03
N THR A 244 12.74 29.88 -4.53
CA THR A 244 12.45 30.10 -3.11
C THR A 244 13.05 29.00 -2.23
N VAL A 245 12.93 27.73 -2.64
CA VAL A 245 13.53 26.61 -1.89
C VAL A 245 15.04 26.70 -1.91
N ALA A 246 15.66 26.85 -3.08
CA ALA A 246 17.12 26.88 -3.24
C ALA A 246 17.78 28.05 -2.48
N GLY A 247 17.08 29.19 -2.37
CA GLY A 247 17.54 30.35 -1.60
C GLY A 247 17.35 30.26 -0.08
N SER A 248 16.70 29.20 0.42
CA SER A 248 16.35 29.07 1.84
C SER A 248 17.48 28.48 2.70
N PRO A 249 17.52 28.77 4.01
CA PRO A 249 18.40 28.05 4.94
C PRO A 249 18.13 26.54 4.99
N ALA A 250 16.88 26.11 4.72
CA ALA A 250 16.50 24.70 4.71
C ALA A 250 17.23 23.91 3.61
N ALA A 251 17.51 24.52 2.45
CA ALA A 251 18.25 23.88 1.37
C ALA A 251 19.74 23.60 1.70
N GLN A 252 20.26 24.13 2.81
CA GLN A 252 21.61 23.80 3.29
C GLN A 252 21.63 22.47 4.07
N GLN A 253 20.47 22.00 4.55
CA GLN A 253 20.33 20.79 5.36
C GLN A 253 19.51 19.70 4.66
N LEU A 254 18.58 20.08 3.77
CA LEU A 254 17.71 19.17 3.03
C LEU A 254 18.25 18.90 1.63
N ASP A 255 18.05 17.67 1.16
CA ASP A 255 18.20 17.34 -0.26
C ASP A 255 16.93 17.78 -1.02
N VAL A 256 17.07 18.86 -1.77
CA VAL A 256 15.99 19.47 -2.55
C VAL A 256 16.07 19.13 -4.04
N SER A 257 17.00 18.26 -4.46
CA SER A 257 17.21 17.89 -5.87
C SER A 257 15.97 17.30 -6.53
N HIS A 258 15.11 16.66 -5.73
CA HIS A 258 13.83 16.08 -6.17
C HIS A 258 12.62 16.81 -5.58
N GLY A 259 12.80 18.08 -5.19
CA GLY A 259 11.81 18.89 -4.49
C GLY A 259 11.55 18.42 -3.05
N LEU A 260 10.75 19.19 -2.32
CA LEU A 260 10.41 18.89 -0.94
C LEU A 260 9.67 17.56 -0.82
N THR A 261 10.13 16.70 0.08
CA THR A 261 9.53 15.40 0.32
C THR A 261 8.87 15.35 1.70
N LYS A 262 8.25 14.20 1.99
CA LYS A 262 7.58 13.91 3.24
C LYS A 262 8.48 14.22 4.45
N TYR A 263 7.90 14.76 5.50
CA TYR A 263 8.55 15.07 6.79
C TYR A 263 7.53 14.88 7.92
N ILE A 264 7.95 14.88 9.19
CA ILE A 264 7.05 14.83 10.36
C ILE A 264 7.17 16.10 11.22
N LYS A 265 6.19 16.35 12.09
CA LYS A 265 6.08 17.58 12.91
C LYS A 265 7.30 17.80 13.80
N GLU A 266 7.90 16.74 14.29
CA GLU A 266 9.07 16.72 15.18
C GLU A 266 10.26 17.42 14.55
N SER A 267 10.37 17.41 13.22
CA SER A 267 11.43 18.09 12.48
C SER A 267 11.20 19.58 12.27
N ARG A 268 10.00 20.10 12.59
CA ARG A 268 9.59 21.48 12.33
C ARG A 268 9.26 22.23 13.62
N SER A 269 9.73 23.46 13.72
CA SER A 269 9.34 24.37 14.82
C SER A 269 7.84 24.70 14.79
N ASP A 270 7.27 24.89 13.60
CA ASP A 270 5.85 25.15 13.39
C ASP A 270 5.33 24.57 12.06
N ILE A 271 4.01 24.36 11.95
CA ILE A 271 3.32 23.99 10.71
C ILE A 271 2.06 24.86 10.60
N GLU A 272 1.95 25.67 9.54
CA GLU A 272 0.74 26.45 9.26
C GLU A 272 -0.37 25.51 8.76
N VAL A 273 -1.28 25.13 9.66
CA VAL A 273 -2.39 24.22 9.36
C VAL A 273 -3.55 24.91 8.67
N GLN A 274 -3.86 26.14 9.05
CA GLN A 274 -5.17 26.72 8.75
C GLN A 274 -5.23 27.35 7.35
N GLY A 275 -4.11 27.92 6.88
CA GLY A 275 -4.06 28.67 5.61
C GLY A 275 -4.94 29.93 5.64
N ARG A 276 -5.21 30.50 6.82
CA ARG A 276 -6.07 31.67 6.96
C ARG A 276 -5.44 32.87 6.26
N ARG A 277 -6.29 33.72 5.66
CA ARG A 277 -5.89 34.97 4.99
C ARG A 277 -4.87 34.74 3.87
N GLY A 278 -4.98 33.62 3.16
CA GLY A 278 -4.12 33.30 2.01
C GLY A 278 -2.72 32.82 2.38
N LYS A 279 -2.45 32.54 3.66
CA LYS A 279 -1.20 31.89 4.07
C LYS A 279 -1.07 30.52 3.41
N LYS A 280 0.15 30.20 3.01
CA LYS A 280 0.54 28.88 2.52
C LYS A 280 0.61 27.90 3.67
N ARG A 281 0.00 26.73 3.48
CA ARG A 281 -0.01 25.63 4.44
C ARG A 281 1.29 24.85 4.40
N GLY A 282 1.64 24.28 5.55
CA GLY A 282 2.85 23.48 5.71
C GLY A 282 3.91 24.17 6.58
N GLY A 283 5.11 23.62 6.57
CA GLY A 283 6.22 24.02 7.43
C GLY A 283 7.59 23.68 6.86
N TRP A 284 7.71 23.53 5.54
CA TRP A 284 8.96 23.15 4.87
C TRP A 284 10.16 24.04 5.24
N ASP A 285 9.94 25.33 5.47
CA ASP A 285 10.96 26.32 5.82
C ASP A 285 11.16 26.49 7.33
N LYS A 286 10.38 25.77 8.16
CA LYS A 286 10.42 25.83 9.63
C LYS A 286 11.29 24.73 10.24
N LEU A 287 12.30 24.29 9.49
CA LEU A 287 13.23 23.23 9.88
C LEU A 287 13.93 23.56 11.19
N LYS A 288 13.98 22.60 12.11
CA LYS A 288 14.75 22.70 13.35
C LYS A 288 16.26 22.63 13.09
N SER A 289 17.06 22.95 14.09
CA SER A 289 18.53 22.82 13.98
C SER A 289 18.98 21.36 13.84
N ALA A 290 20.16 21.14 13.26
CA ALA A 290 20.74 19.80 13.11
C ALA A 290 20.84 19.03 14.45
N ASP A 291 21.17 19.73 15.55
CA ASP A 291 21.26 19.13 16.89
C ASP A 291 19.89 18.67 17.42
N GLU A 292 18.84 19.46 17.19
CA GLU A 292 17.47 19.07 17.53
C GLU A 292 16.99 17.89 16.69
N LEU A 293 17.31 17.87 15.39
CA LEU A 293 16.98 16.74 14.50
C LEU A 293 17.70 15.48 14.93
N LYS A 294 18.99 15.57 15.27
CA LYS A 294 19.75 14.43 15.80
C LYS A 294 19.14 13.93 17.11
N THR A 295 18.77 14.83 18.01
CA THR A 295 18.11 14.46 19.28
C THR A 295 16.79 13.74 19.03
N ALA A 296 15.98 14.18 18.07
CA ALA A 296 14.75 13.51 17.69
C ALA A 296 15.00 12.11 17.10
N ALA A 297 15.99 11.99 16.20
CA ALA A 297 16.38 10.71 15.62
C ALA A 297 16.89 9.71 16.68
N ASP A 298 17.77 10.15 17.59
CA ASP A 298 18.28 9.34 18.71
C ASP A 298 17.15 8.89 19.66
N ALA A 299 16.06 9.66 19.75
CA ALA A 299 14.87 9.34 20.53
C ALA A 299 13.86 8.43 19.79
N GLY A 300 14.18 7.99 18.57
CA GLY A 300 13.29 7.13 17.78
C GLY A 300 12.09 7.85 17.15
N LEU A 301 12.16 9.19 17.03
CA LEU A 301 11.09 9.99 16.44
C LEU A 301 11.24 10.03 14.92
N PHE A 302 10.96 8.92 14.26
CA PHE A 302 10.93 8.80 12.81
C PHE A 302 9.90 7.76 12.37
N MET A 303 9.52 7.80 11.09
CA MET A 303 8.76 6.73 10.46
C MET A 303 9.66 5.95 9.51
N ASP A 304 9.80 4.65 9.74
CA ASP A 304 10.54 3.71 8.90
C ASP A 304 9.75 3.46 7.61
N ILE A 305 10.43 3.38 6.48
CA ILE A 305 9.82 3.13 5.17
C ILE A 305 10.68 2.20 4.31
N VAL A 306 10.04 1.14 3.81
CA VAL A 306 10.60 0.23 2.80
C VAL A 306 9.81 0.38 1.50
N ARG A 307 10.48 0.43 0.35
CA ARG A 307 9.81 0.52 -0.96
C ARG A 307 10.41 -0.44 -1.99
N TYR A 308 9.51 -1.09 -2.73
CA TYR A 308 9.85 -1.87 -3.92
C TYR A 308 9.46 -1.12 -5.19
N LYS A 309 10.33 -1.14 -6.19
CA LYS A 309 10.14 -0.55 -7.52
C LYS A 309 10.14 -1.64 -8.59
N SER A 310 9.04 -1.81 -9.31
CA SER A 310 8.87 -2.94 -10.24
C SER A 310 9.74 -2.89 -11.50
N GLY A 311 10.24 -1.72 -11.91
CA GLY A 311 10.99 -1.57 -13.16
C GLY A 311 12.32 -2.32 -13.15
N ASN A 312 13.18 -1.94 -12.20
CA ASN A 312 14.50 -2.52 -11.99
C ASN A 312 14.56 -3.46 -10.77
N GLN A 313 13.41 -3.76 -10.16
CA GLN A 313 13.29 -4.56 -8.94
C GLN A 313 14.08 -3.97 -7.77
N GLU A 314 14.27 -2.65 -7.76
CA GLU A 314 15.01 -1.95 -6.72
C GLU A 314 14.24 -1.94 -5.41
N ILE A 315 15.00 -2.16 -4.32
CA ILE A 315 14.52 -2.12 -2.96
C ILE A 315 15.20 -0.95 -2.28
N GLU A 316 14.39 -0.07 -1.71
CA GLU A 316 14.81 1.09 -0.95
C GLU A 316 14.37 0.90 0.49
N ASP A 317 15.22 1.29 1.43
CA ASP A 317 14.95 1.20 2.87
C ASP A 317 15.55 2.41 3.57
N GLY A 318 14.73 3.11 4.36
CA GLY A 318 15.11 4.33 5.04
C GLY A 318 14.01 4.84 5.94
N HIS A 319 13.95 6.16 6.15
CA HIS A 319 13.08 6.76 7.14
C HIS A 319 12.62 8.16 6.77
N ILE A 320 11.69 8.67 7.56
CA ILE A 320 11.16 10.03 7.47
C ILE A 320 11.26 10.70 8.84
N LEU A 321 12.06 11.76 8.89
CA LEU A 321 12.08 12.75 9.96
C LEU A 321 11.94 14.14 9.34
N GLU A 322 13.04 14.73 8.87
CA GLU A 322 13.08 16.06 8.25
C GLU A 322 12.81 16.06 6.76
N GLN A 323 13.07 14.92 6.13
CA GLN A 323 12.75 14.59 4.74
C GLN A 323 12.66 13.06 4.61
N ARG A 324 12.22 12.58 3.45
CA ARG A 324 12.22 11.15 3.14
C ARG A 324 13.56 10.69 2.62
N GLN A 325 14.28 9.94 3.44
CA GLN A 325 15.47 9.19 3.08
C GLN A 325 15.05 7.78 2.63
N MET A 326 15.60 7.30 1.52
CA MET A 326 15.26 5.99 0.94
C MET A 326 16.47 5.03 0.91
N ASN A 327 17.49 5.34 1.70
CA ASN A 327 18.71 4.55 1.85
C ASN A 327 19.13 4.51 3.32
N GLY A 328 20.07 3.61 3.64
CA GLY A 328 20.68 3.50 4.97
C GLY A 328 19.98 2.54 5.93
N GLY A 329 18.80 2.01 5.57
CA GLY A 329 18.13 0.97 6.35
C GLY A 329 18.75 -0.43 6.20
N GLN A 330 18.29 -1.38 6.99
CA GLN A 330 18.72 -2.80 7.02
C GLN A 330 18.44 -3.58 5.74
N GLY A 331 17.53 -3.07 4.91
CA GLY A 331 17.02 -3.72 3.72
C GLY A 331 15.88 -4.69 4.00
N ALA A 332 15.30 -5.16 2.90
CA ALA A 332 14.32 -6.23 2.88
C ALA A 332 14.55 -7.08 1.64
N GLU A 333 13.98 -8.28 1.62
CA GLU A 333 13.86 -9.09 0.42
C GLU A 333 12.44 -8.94 -0.15
N PHE A 334 12.33 -8.75 -1.46
CA PHE A 334 11.04 -8.75 -2.16
C PHE A 334 11.00 -9.83 -3.23
N ALA A 335 9.85 -10.50 -3.34
CA ALA A 335 9.49 -11.28 -4.52
C ALA A 335 8.19 -10.73 -5.09
N ALA A 336 8.19 -10.36 -6.37
CA ALA A 336 7.04 -9.78 -7.04
C ALA A 336 6.70 -10.59 -8.30
N GLU A 337 5.41 -10.86 -8.49
CA GLU A 337 4.89 -11.51 -9.68
C GLU A 337 3.58 -10.87 -10.14
N LEU A 338 3.37 -10.85 -11.45
CA LEU A 338 2.09 -10.53 -12.08
C LEU A 338 1.56 -11.80 -12.74
N ASN A 339 0.52 -12.37 -12.15
CA ASN A 339 -0.11 -13.60 -12.66
C ASN A 339 -1.57 -13.34 -12.96
N ASN A 340 -1.98 -13.60 -14.21
CA ASN A 340 -3.37 -13.44 -14.67
C ASN A 340 -4.00 -12.10 -14.26
N GLY A 341 -3.26 -11.00 -14.46
CA GLY A 341 -3.74 -9.64 -14.13
C GLY A 341 -3.79 -9.33 -12.63
N THR A 342 -3.22 -10.16 -11.76
CA THR A 342 -3.12 -9.92 -10.33
C THR A 342 -1.65 -9.82 -9.91
N TRP A 343 -1.30 -8.69 -9.27
CA TRP A 343 -0.01 -8.54 -8.60
C TRP A 343 0.01 -9.34 -7.31
N SER A 344 1.16 -9.95 -7.01
CA SER A 344 1.46 -10.57 -5.72
C SER A 344 2.90 -10.19 -5.34
N LEU A 345 3.05 -9.49 -4.23
CA LEU A 345 4.34 -9.07 -3.69
C LEU A 345 4.52 -9.63 -2.30
N ILE A 346 5.61 -10.34 -2.07
CA ILE A 346 6.03 -10.84 -0.77
C ILE A 346 7.21 -9.98 -0.31
N MET A 347 7.08 -9.37 0.86
CA MET A 347 8.17 -8.71 1.58
C MET A 347 8.62 -9.61 2.73
N LYS A 348 9.93 -9.80 2.87
CA LYS A 348 10.58 -10.38 4.04
C LYS A 348 11.52 -9.34 4.63
N ARG A 349 11.28 -8.93 5.88
CA ARG A 349 12.07 -7.93 6.60
C ARG A 349 12.50 -8.50 7.94
N LYS A 350 13.75 -8.31 8.32
CA LYS A 350 14.22 -8.75 9.64
C LYS A 350 13.50 -7.95 10.74
N LEU A 351 13.13 -8.61 11.83
CA LEU A 351 12.42 -7.96 12.94
C LEU A 351 13.34 -6.98 13.68
N LYS A 352 14.56 -7.41 14.00
CA LYS A 352 15.55 -6.60 14.70
C LYS A 352 16.48 -5.89 13.70
N SER A 353 16.59 -4.57 13.84
CA SER A 353 17.57 -3.74 13.16
C SER A 353 18.47 -3.03 14.18
N ASP A 354 19.76 -2.93 13.85
CA ASP A 354 20.73 -2.08 14.55
C ASP A 354 21.08 -0.82 13.71
N ASN A 355 20.41 -0.60 12.58
CA ASN A 355 20.67 0.55 11.70
C ASN A 355 19.84 1.78 12.12
N PRO A 356 20.43 2.98 12.09
CA PRO A 356 19.69 4.22 12.34
C PRO A 356 18.56 4.43 11.33
N GLY A 357 17.38 4.82 11.82
CA GLY A 357 16.20 5.04 10.98
C GLY A 357 15.30 3.81 10.79
N ASP A 358 15.72 2.64 11.29
CA ASP A 358 14.88 1.45 11.27
C ASP A 358 14.21 1.20 12.61
N ILE A 359 12.96 0.75 12.57
CA ILE A 359 12.27 0.29 13.76
C ILE A 359 12.55 -1.19 13.98
N SER A 360 13.08 -1.53 15.16
CA SER A 360 13.05 -2.91 15.64
C SER A 360 11.63 -3.30 16.06
N LEU A 361 11.12 -4.38 15.46
CA LEU A 361 9.78 -4.92 15.68
C LEU A 361 9.84 -6.05 16.72
N GLU A 362 9.58 -5.70 17.97
CA GLU A 362 9.45 -6.62 19.09
C GLU A 362 8.06 -7.27 19.06
N THR A 363 7.99 -8.59 19.22
CA THR A 363 6.74 -9.35 19.05
C THR A 363 5.72 -9.12 20.16
N ASP A 364 6.10 -8.49 21.28
CA ASP A 364 5.21 -8.12 22.38
C ASP A 364 4.68 -6.68 22.27
N LYS A 365 5.01 -5.97 21.18
CA LYS A 365 4.58 -4.58 20.93
C LYS A 365 3.63 -4.49 19.73
N VAL A 366 2.92 -3.36 19.69
CA VAL A 366 2.04 -2.99 18.58
C VAL A 366 2.61 -1.76 17.88
N TYR A 367 2.59 -1.78 16.55
CA TYR A 367 3.17 -0.76 15.69
C TYR A 367 2.13 -0.12 14.80
N ASN A 368 2.35 1.13 14.43
CA ASN A 368 1.59 1.80 13.39
C ASN A 368 2.05 1.31 12.03
N PHE A 369 1.09 0.91 11.20
CA PHE A 369 1.31 0.31 9.90
C PHE A 369 0.46 0.99 8.84
N GLY A 370 1.07 1.26 7.71
CA GLY A 370 0.35 1.65 6.51
C GLY A 370 1.20 1.46 5.29
N PHE A 371 0.57 1.51 4.12
CA PHE A 371 1.26 1.29 2.87
C PHE A 371 0.59 2.06 1.73
N ALA A 372 1.36 2.27 0.68
CA ALA A 372 0.94 2.98 -0.51
C ALA A 372 1.37 2.23 -1.77
N ILE A 373 0.52 2.30 -2.79
CA ILE A 373 0.79 1.77 -4.11
C ILE A 373 0.76 2.93 -5.09
N HIS A 374 1.91 3.22 -5.69
CA HIS A 374 1.92 3.93 -6.96
C HIS A 374 1.56 2.90 -8.02
N ASP A 375 0.33 2.91 -8.50
CA ASP A 375 -0.10 2.07 -9.62
C ASP A 375 0.00 2.83 -10.93
N ASP A 376 -0.05 2.11 -12.04
CA ASP A 376 -0.22 2.70 -13.37
C ASP A 376 0.81 3.80 -13.69
N PHE A 377 2.09 3.48 -13.46
CA PHE A 377 3.20 4.42 -13.72
C PHE A 377 3.06 5.76 -12.99
N SER A 378 2.26 5.82 -11.91
CA SER A 378 2.06 7.05 -11.15
C SER A 378 3.27 7.39 -10.29
N ALA A 379 3.40 8.67 -9.97
CA ALA A 379 4.45 9.18 -9.11
C ALA A 379 3.90 10.24 -8.14
N ALA A 380 4.75 10.65 -7.20
CA ALA A 380 4.47 11.73 -6.26
C ALA A 380 3.12 11.55 -5.54
N ARG A 381 2.25 12.56 -5.54
CA ARG A 381 0.95 12.51 -4.84
C ARG A 381 -0.10 11.62 -5.49
N PHE A 382 0.14 11.10 -6.70
CA PHE A 382 -0.88 10.40 -7.49
C PHE A 382 -1.02 8.89 -7.17
N HIS A 383 -0.69 8.49 -5.95
CA HIS A 383 -0.74 7.11 -5.47
C HIS A 383 -2.06 6.77 -4.79
N HIS A 384 -2.27 5.49 -4.53
CA HIS A 384 -3.26 5.00 -3.57
C HIS A 384 -2.59 4.71 -2.24
N VAL A 385 -3.27 4.97 -1.14
CA VAL A 385 -2.71 4.82 0.21
C VAL A 385 -3.76 4.22 1.16
N SER A 386 -3.29 3.40 2.09
CA SER A 386 -4.11 2.81 3.14
C SER A 386 -4.41 3.82 4.24
N LEU A 387 -5.52 3.65 4.96
CA LEU A 387 -5.67 4.28 6.27
C LEU A 387 -4.58 3.77 7.25
N GLY A 388 -4.48 4.38 8.43
CA GLY A 388 -3.57 3.94 9.49
C GLY A 388 -4.09 2.71 10.23
N TYR A 389 -3.38 1.58 10.11
CA TYR A 389 -3.67 0.32 10.80
C TYR A 389 -2.64 0.06 11.90
N LYS A 390 -2.95 -0.88 12.79
CA LYS A 390 -2.03 -1.40 13.80
C LYS A 390 -1.55 -2.79 13.39
N LEU A 391 -0.24 -2.98 13.45
CA LEU A 391 0.46 -4.24 13.27
C LEU A 391 0.83 -4.82 14.63
N GLY A 392 0.43 -6.06 14.89
CA GLY A 392 0.86 -6.84 16.06
C GLY A 392 1.35 -8.23 15.64
N PHE A 393 1.84 -8.98 16.62
CA PHE A 393 2.37 -10.33 16.46
C PHE A 393 1.66 -11.26 17.43
N ASP A 394 1.02 -12.31 16.92
CA ASP A 394 0.18 -13.23 17.68
C ASP A 394 -0.80 -12.55 18.67
N ASN A 395 -1.26 -11.35 18.31
CA ASN A 395 -2.07 -10.49 19.19
C ASN A 395 -3.53 -10.43 18.71
N ASP A 396 -4.46 -10.95 19.51
CA ASP A 396 -5.90 -11.02 19.23
C ASP A 396 -6.70 -9.80 19.73
N ASP A 397 -6.03 -8.76 20.21
CA ASP A 397 -6.65 -7.49 20.59
C ASP A 397 -7.43 -6.90 19.42
N LYS A 398 -8.66 -6.46 19.68
CA LYS A 398 -9.55 -5.85 18.67
C LYS A 398 -8.99 -4.58 18.02
N GLY A 399 -7.97 -3.97 18.62
CA GLY A 399 -7.27 -2.80 18.09
C GLY A 399 -6.14 -3.13 17.13
N VAL A 400 -5.80 -4.41 16.93
CA VAL A 400 -4.76 -4.88 16.02
C VAL A 400 -5.42 -5.40 14.74
N GLU A 401 -5.31 -4.64 13.66
CA GLU A 401 -5.97 -4.99 12.40
C GLU A 401 -5.13 -5.89 11.49
N ILE A 402 -3.81 -5.76 11.56
CA ILE A 402 -2.86 -6.62 10.85
C ILE A 402 -2.14 -7.43 11.92
N ASN A 403 -2.43 -8.73 11.98
CA ASN A 403 -1.80 -9.62 12.95
C ASN A 403 -0.86 -10.59 12.22
N ALA A 404 0.44 -10.44 12.44
CA ALA A 404 1.41 -11.40 11.95
C ALA A 404 1.35 -12.64 12.86
N ILE A 405 0.92 -13.78 12.30
CA ILE A 405 0.80 -15.04 13.03
C ILE A 405 2.10 -15.82 12.95
N ALA A 406 2.57 -16.41 14.05
CA ALA A 406 3.75 -17.27 14.06
C ALA A 406 3.55 -18.53 13.20
N GLN A 407 4.60 -18.98 12.51
CA GLN A 407 4.58 -20.25 11.78
C GLN A 407 5.86 -21.07 11.85
#